data_AF-A0A2V8P730-F1
#
_entry.id   AF-A0A2V8P730-F1
#
_cell.length_a   1.000
_cell.length_b   1.000
_cell.length_c   1.000
_cell.angle_alpha   90.00
_cell.angle_beta   90.00
_cell.angle_gamma   90.00
#
_symmetry.space_group_name_H-M   'P 1'
#
loop_
_entity.id
_entity.type
_entity.pdbx_description
1 polymer ?
#
loop_
_entity_poly.entity_id
_entity_poly.type
_entity_poly.pdbx_seq_one_letter_code
_entity_poly.pdbx_strand_id
1 'polypeptide(L)'
;WHAPIIAQGHNYPGHPLAGIFMMTLFTTSLSFPMAYCRFKSKTILGPSALHGMINPLGVLTVFFVVGANPLVGFVAGIAGIAVILLLTVGIYVFDKKFIRDYQML
;
A
#
# COMPACT_ATOMS: atom_id res chain seq x y z
N TRP A 1 -4.18 8.78 10.43
CA TRP A 1 -3.28 8.05 11.34
C TRP A 1 -1.83 8.50 11.20
N HIS A 2 -1.19 8.33 10.03
CA HIS A 2 0.23 8.64 9.83
C HIS A 2 0.61 10.14 9.81
N ALA A 3 -0.34 11.07 9.72
CA ALA A 3 -0.03 12.48 9.45
C ALA A 3 0.94 13.12 10.47
N PRO A 4 0.77 12.97 11.80
CA PRO A 4 1.68 13.59 12.78
C PRO A 4 3.12 13.08 12.68
N ILE A 5 3.31 11.77 12.50
CA ILE A 5 4.66 11.17 12.45
C ILE A 5 5.36 11.46 11.12
N ILE A 6 4.61 11.56 10.02
CA ILE A 6 5.17 11.96 8.71
C ILE A 6 5.60 13.43 8.74
N ALA A 7 4.83 14.31 9.39
CA ALA A 7 5.23 15.70 9.57
C ALA A 7 6.57 15.85 10.32
N GLN A 8 6.94 14.87 11.15
CA GLN A 8 8.23 14.77 11.84
C GLN A 8 9.34 14.12 10.99
N GLY A 9 9.05 13.72 9.74
CA GLY A 9 10.02 13.17 8.80
C GLY A 9 10.02 11.64 8.65
N HIS A 10 9.12 10.93 9.32
CA HIS A 10 9.01 9.47 9.15
C HIS A 10 8.52 9.12 7.73
N ASN A 11 9.17 8.15 7.07
CA ASN A 11 8.98 7.72 5.67
C ASN A 11 9.29 8.76 4.58
N TYR A 12 9.11 10.05 4.86
CA TYR A 12 9.27 11.14 3.89
C TYR A 12 10.08 12.30 4.47
N PRO A 13 11.38 12.10 4.76
CA PRO A 13 12.23 13.15 5.29
C PRO A 13 12.27 14.34 4.33
N GLY A 14 12.10 15.55 4.85
CA GLY A 14 12.05 16.79 4.05
C GLY A 14 10.73 17.05 3.31
N HIS A 15 9.72 16.16 3.43
CA HIS A 15 8.45 16.28 2.70
C HIS A 15 7.22 16.15 3.63
N PRO A 16 7.02 17.08 4.58
CA PRO A 16 5.98 16.95 5.61
C PRO A 16 4.55 16.96 5.04
N LEU A 17 4.26 17.76 4.00
CA LEU A 17 2.92 17.81 3.39
C LEU A 17 2.76 16.77 2.28
N ALA A 18 3.71 16.71 1.34
CA ALA A 18 3.67 15.76 0.24
C ALA A 18 3.69 14.31 0.74
N GLY A 19 4.44 14.01 1.80
CA GLY A 19 4.46 12.68 2.41
C GLY A 19 3.12 12.26 3.00
N ILE A 20 2.35 13.20 3.58
CA ILE A 20 1.00 12.90 4.11
C ILE A 20 0.07 12.51 2.97
N PHE A 21 0.12 13.26 1.87
CA PHE A 21 -0.67 12.95 0.68
C PHE A 21 -0.26 11.59 0.09
N MET A 22 1.04 11.34 -0.07
CA MET A 22 1.55 10.06 -0.57
C MET A 22 1.15 8.88 0.29
N MET A 23 1.26 8.99 1.61
CA MET A 23 0.82 7.93 2.52
C MET A 23 -0.70 7.69 2.45
N THR A 24 -1.47 8.76 2.26
CA THR A 24 -2.92 8.63 2.08
C THR A 24 -3.22 7.84 0.81
N LEU A 25 -2.61 8.22 -0.32
CA LEU A 25 -2.74 7.45 -1.57
C LEU A 25 -2.31 6.00 -1.39
N PHE A 26 -1.14 5.76 -0.79
CA PHE A 26 -0.63 4.42 -0.53
C PHE A 26 -1.59 3.56 0.28
N THR A 27 -2.07 4.07 1.42
CA THR A 27 -3.00 3.32 2.28
C THR A 27 -4.37 3.11 1.63
N THR A 28 -4.87 4.07 0.86
CA THR A 28 -6.09 3.91 0.06
C THR A 28 -5.91 2.83 -1.01
N SER A 29 -4.81 2.87 -1.78
CA SER A 29 -4.50 1.84 -2.78
C SER A 29 -4.33 0.46 -2.16
N LEU A 30 -3.67 0.37 -0.99
CA LEU A 30 -3.45 -0.89 -0.29
C LEU A 30 -4.75 -1.51 0.27
N SER A 31 -5.77 -0.68 0.53
CA SER A 31 -7.04 -1.17 1.07
C SER A 31 -7.74 -2.19 0.15
N PHE A 32 -7.62 -2.07 -1.17
CA PHE A 32 -8.25 -2.96 -2.14
C PHE A 32 -7.73 -4.41 -2.09
N PRO A 33 -6.40 -4.68 -2.20
CA PRO A 33 -5.89 -6.04 -2.05
C PRO A 33 -6.10 -6.58 -0.63
N MET A 34 -6.08 -5.74 0.41
CA MET A 34 -6.44 -6.18 1.78
C MET A 34 -7.90 -6.63 1.87
N ALA A 35 -8.84 -5.90 1.27
CA ALA A 35 -10.25 -6.27 1.20
C ALA A 35 -10.44 -7.59 0.43
N TYR A 36 -9.73 -7.77 -0.69
CA TYR A 36 -9.71 -9.02 -1.44
C TYR A 36 -9.19 -10.19 -0.60
N CYS A 37 -8.05 -10.04 0.07
CA CYS A 37 -7.50 -11.05 0.98
C CYS A 37 -8.47 -11.38 2.11
N ARG A 38 -9.16 -10.38 2.68
CA ARG A 38 -10.18 -10.60 3.71
C ARG A 38 -11.35 -11.41 3.16
N PHE A 39 -11.88 -11.04 2.00
CA PHE A 39 -13.01 -11.73 1.39
C PHE A 39 -12.69 -13.20 1.09
N LYS A 40 -11.51 -13.47 0.51
CA LYS A 40 -11.07 -14.83 0.18
C LYS A 40 -10.77 -15.67 1.41
N SER A 41 -10.06 -15.11 2.39
CA SER A 41 -9.66 -15.85 3.59
C SER A 41 -10.78 -15.99 4.62
N LYS A 42 -11.84 -15.17 4.54
CA LYS A 42 -12.92 -15.04 5.52
C LYS A 42 -12.44 -14.73 6.95
N THR A 43 -11.17 -14.34 7.11
CA THR A 43 -10.53 -14.06 8.40
C THR A 43 -9.68 -12.80 8.34
N ILE A 44 -9.34 -12.21 9.49
CA ILE A 44 -8.49 -11.01 9.53
C ILE A 44 -7.02 -11.38 9.35
N LEU A 45 -6.68 -12.66 9.46
CA LEU A 45 -5.29 -13.12 9.38
C LEU A 45 -4.70 -12.89 7.99
N GLY A 46 -5.49 -13.08 6.92
CA GLY A 46 -5.06 -12.80 5.55
C GLY A 46 -4.60 -11.35 5.33
N PRO A 47 -5.45 -10.33 5.52
CA PRO A 47 -5.04 -8.93 5.38
C PRO A 47 -3.98 -8.52 6.41
N SER A 48 -3.99 -9.06 7.63
CA SER A 48 -2.95 -8.77 8.63
C SER A 48 -1.58 -9.29 8.22
N ALA A 49 -1.50 -10.49 7.63
CA ALA A 49 -0.27 -11.03 7.09
C ALA A 49 0.23 -10.19 5.90
N LEU A 50 -0.67 -9.81 4.98
CA LEU A 50 -0.33 -8.92 3.87
C LEU A 50 0.25 -7.59 4.36
N HIS A 51 -0.41 -6.94 5.32
CA HIS A 51 0.08 -5.70 5.92
C HIS A 51 1.43 -5.90 6.63
N GLY A 52 1.58 -6.98 7.40
CA GLY A 52 2.82 -7.31 8.11
C GLY A 52 4.02 -7.50 7.17
N MET A 53 3.81 -8.03 5.97
CA MET A 53 4.86 -8.20 4.96
C MET A 53 5.36 -6.88 4.36
N ILE A 54 4.56 -5.80 4.39
CA ILE A 54 4.89 -4.53 3.72
C ILE A 54 5.91 -3.72 4.52
N ASN A 55 5.81 -3.70 5.85
CA ASN A 55 6.74 -2.95 6.70
C ASN A 55 8.22 -3.29 6.49
N PRO A 56 8.65 -4.57 6.43
CA PRO A 56 10.04 -4.91 6.15
C PRO A 56 10.47 -4.52 4.72
N LEU A 57 9.55 -4.44 3.75
CA LEU A 57 9.89 -3.93 2.41
C LEU A 57 10.36 -2.47 2.45
N GLY A 58 9.85 -1.65 3.37
CA GLY A 58 10.35 -0.30 3.60
C GLY A 58 11.83 -0.30 4.00
N VAL A 59 12.24 -1.21 4.88
CA VAL A 59 13.65 -1.38 5.25
C VAL A 59 14.47 -1.90 4.06
N LEU A 60 13.96 -2.89 3.32
CA LEU A 60 14.64 -3.45 2.15
C LEU A 60 14.88 -2.41 1.05
N THR A 61 13.96 -1.45 0.84
CA THR A 61 14.17 -0.41 -0.17
C THR A 61 15.42 0.44 0.08
N VAL A 62 15.86 0.61 1.33
CA VAL A 62 17.12 1.31 1.63
C VAL A 62 18.34 0.55 1.11
N PHE A 63 18.29 -0.77 1.07
CA PHE A 63 19.39 -1.61 0.59
C PHE A 63 19.44 -1.73 -0.93
N PHE A 64 18.27 -1.72 -1.59
CA PHE A 64 18.18 -2.01 -3.03
C PHE A 64 17.96 -0.78 -3.90
N VAL A 65 17.64 0.38 -3.32
CA VAL A 65 17.33 1.59 -4.08
C VAL A 65 18.24 2.74 -3.66
N VAL A 66 19.35 2.89 -4.38
CA VAL A 66 20.33 3.96 -4.14
C VAL A 66 19.73 5.32 -4.53
N GLY A 67 19.78 6.29 -3.62
CA GLY A 67 19.42 7.69 -3.91
C GLY A 67 17.96 7.93 -4.26
N ALA A 68 17.06 6.97 -3.97
CA ALA A 68 15.65 7.16 -4.30
C ALA A 68 15.02 8.29 -3.49
N ASN A 69 14.46 9.25 -4.21
CA ASN A 69 13.51 10.18 -3.65
C ASN A 69 12.38 9.38 -2.94
N PRO A 70 12.07 9.66 -1.67
CA PRO A 70 11.09 8.91 -0.89
C PRO A 70 9.67 8.99 -1.49
N LEU A 71 9.38 10.02 -2.30
CA LEU A 71 8.11 10.14 -3.02
C LEU A 71 8.06 9.24 -4.26
N VAL A 72 9.19 8.75 -4.77
CA VAL A 72 9.27 8.01 -6.04
C VAL A 72 9.59 6.54 -5.82
N GLY A 73 10.80 6.22 -5.32
CA GLY A 73 11.34 4.86 -5.31
C GLY A 73 11.05 4.05 -4.04
N PHE A 74 10.52 4.69 -3.01
CA PHE A 74 10.17 4.02 -1.76
C PHE A 74 8.91 3.15 -1.91
N VAL A 75 8.73 2.17 -1.02
CA VAL A 75 7.55 1.27 -1.04
C VAL A 75 6.22 2.04 -0.93
N ALA A 76 6.20 3.14 -0.18
CA ALA A 76 5.06 4.04 -0.08
C ALA A 76 5.14 5.22 -1.08
N GLY A 77 6.15 5.24 -1.95
CA GLY A 77 6.28 6.18 -3.06
C GLY A 77 5.49 5.74 -4.29
N ILE A 78 5.60 6.52 -5.38
CA ILE A 78 4.88 6.29 -6.65
C ILE A 78 5.12 4.87 -7.18
N ALA A 79 6.34 4.34 -7.10
CA ALA A 79 6.67 3.01 -7.60
C ALA A 79 5.85 1.92 -6.89
N GLY A 80 5.79 1.93 -5.56
CA GLY A 80 5.01 0.94 -4.81
C GLY A 80 3.50 1.13 -4.98
N ILE A 81 3.02 2.38 -5.03
CA ILE A 81 1.61 2.67 -5.32
C ILE A 81 1.22 2.12 -6.69
N ALA A 82 2.05 2.32 -7.72
CA ALA A 82 1.80 1.82 -9.06
C ALA A 82 1.69 0.29 -9.07
N VAL A 83 2.59 -0.43 -8.38
CA VAL A 83 2.53 -1.89 -8.26
C VAL A 83 1.25 -2.36 -7.56
N ILE A 84 0.84 -1.70 -6.48
CA ILE A 84 -0.40 -2.02 -5.76
C ILE A 84 -1.64 -1.77 -6.62
N LEU A 85 -1.66 -0.69 -7.40
CA LEU A 85 -2.73 -0.39 -8.34
C LEU A 85 -2.77 -1.41 -9.47
N LEU A 86 -1.62 -1.83 -10.02
CA LEU A 86 -1.54 -2.91 -11.00
C LEU A 86 -2.08 -4.23 -10.44
N LEU A 87 -1.76 -4.57 -9.19
CA LEU A 87 -2.33 -5.72 -8.50
C LEU A 87 -3.86 -5.59 -8.38
N THR A 88 -4.35 -4.40 -8.03
CA THR A 88 -5.79 -4.11 -7.92
C THR A 88 -6.50 -4.27 -9.28
N VAL A 89 -5.90 -3.78 -10.35
CA VAL A 89 -6.38 -3.98 -11.73
C VAL A 89 -6.37 -5.47 -12.08
N GLY A 90 -5.32 -6.20 -11.71
CA GLY A 90 -5.25 -7.66 -11.88
C GLY A 90 -6.41 -8.37 -11.18
N ILE A 91 -6.68 -8.04 -9.91
CA ILE A 91 -7.83 -8.59 -9.17
C ILE A 91 -9.14 -8.29 -9.89
N TYR A 92 -9.33 -7.04 -10.34
CA TYR A 92 -10.54 -6.62 -11.05
C TYR A 92 -10.75 -7.37 -12.37
N VAL A 93 -9.67 -7.58 -13.15
CA VAL A 93 -9.74 -8.26 -14.45
C VAL A 93 -9.95 -9.77 -14.29
N PHE A 94 -9.24 -10.41 -13.37
CA PHE A 94 -9.18 -11.87 -13.26
C PHE A 94 -10.22 -12.47 -12.30
N ASP A 95 -10.72 -11.72 -11.30
CA ASP A 95 -11.71 -12.20 -10.34
C ASP A 95 -13.00 -11.38 -10.36
N LYS A 96 -13.71 -11.44 -11.49
CA LYS A 96 -15.02 -10.79 -11.66
C LYS A 96 -16.08 -11.30 -10.68
N LYS A 97 -15.94 -12.54 -10.20
CA LYS A 97 -16.85 -13.12 -9.20
C LYS A 97 -16.70 -12.38 -7.87
N PHE A 98 -15.47 -12.14 -7.42
CA PHE A 98 -15.21 -11.32 -6.24
C PHE A 98 -15.88 -9.94 -6.37
N ILE A 99 -15.71 -9.24 -7.49
CA ILE A 99 -16.31 -7.92 -7.68
C ILE A 99 -17.83 -7.96 -7.55
N ARG A 100 -18.49 -8.92 -8.21
CA ARG A 100 -19.94 -9.07 -8.14
C ARG A 100 -20.41 -9.41 -6.72
N ASP A 101 -19.76 -10.38 -6.08
CA ASP A 101 -20.21 -10.88 -4.77
C ASP A 101 -19.89 -9.86 -3.65
N TYR A 102 -18.84 -9.04 -3.80
CA TYR A 102 -18.50 -7.98 -2.84
C TYR A 102 -19.46 -6.80 -2.88
N GLN A 103 -20.06 -6.48 -4.03
CA GLN A 103 -21.08 -5.42 -4.16
C GLN A 103 -22.41 -5.77 -3.49
N MET A 104 -22.66 -7.05 -3.21
CA MET A 104 -23.91 -7.56 -2.62
C MET A 104 -23.82 -7.73 -1.10
N LEU A 105 -22.65 -7.49 -0.51
CA LEU A 105 -22.39 -7.50 0.94
C LEU A 105 -22.70 -6.13 1.55
#